data_AF-A0A1S8C4S0-F1
#
_entry.id   AF-A0A1S8C4S0-F1
#
_cell.length_a   1.000
_cell.length_b   1.000
_cell.length_c   1.000
_cell.angle_alpha   90.00
_cell.angle_beta   90.00
_cell.angle_gamma   90.00
#
_symmetry.space_group_name_H-M   'P 1'
#
loop_
_entity.id
_entity.type
_entity.pdbx_description
1 polymer ?
#
loop_
_entity_poly.entity_id
_entity_poly.type
_entity_poly.pdbx_seq_one_letter_code
_entity_poly.pdbx_strand_id
1 'polypeptide(L)'
;MLSYNHPIEWLQKSAPGTYFHVEVSGAALIDRIDEVHAVYEGGLLHQEIGHSGPIGMLAGVYQSPEQVRAGIAALNAIGVGVHDPHQWNVDFELHRTVETARSTDPHGLLNPGKLNPDYAGPTKGAIR
;
A
#
# COMPACT_ATOMS: atom_id res chain seq x y z
N MET A 1 14.27 10.00 13.55
CA MET A 1 14.37 8.67 12.92
C MET A 1 13.86 8.82 11.50
N LEU A 2 14.64 8.46 10.48
CA LEU A 2 14.34 8.70 9.06
C LEU A 2 13.77 7.45 8.34
N SER A 3 13.16 6.53 9.08
CA SER A 3 12.61 5.28 8.53
C SER A 3 11.11 5.39 8.26
N TYR A 4 10.57 4.36 7.62
CA TYR A 4 9.17 4.24 7.20
C TYR A 4 8.75 5.45 6.36
N ASN A 5 7.57 6.04 6.55
CA ASN A 5 7.05 7.10 5.68
C ASN A 5 7.87 8.42 5.62
N HIS A 6 8.92 8.61 6.41
CA HIS A 6 9.67 9.87 6.42
C HIS A 6 10.40 10.19 5.10
N PRO A 7 11.07 9.26 4.38
CA PRO A 7 11.68 9.56 3.09
C PRO A 7 10.65 10.00 2.04
N ILE A 8 9.43 9.44 2.09
CA ILE A 8 8.32 9.90 1.25
C ILE A 8 7.89 11.31 1.62
N GLU A 9 7.77 11.62 2.91
CA GLU A 9 7.46 12.98 3.37
C GLU A 9 8.50 13.99 2.84
N TRP A 10 9.79 13.69 2.94
CA TRP A 10 10.86 14.55 2.44
C TRP A 10 10.83 14.68 0.92
N LEU A 11 10.59 13.58 0.20
CA LEU A 11 10.44 13.59 -1.26
C LEU A 11 9.27 14.51 -1.68
N GLN A 12 8.09 14.34 -1.08
CA GLN A 12 6.91 15.15 -1.38
C GLN A 12 7.09 16.62 -1.01
N LYS A 13 7.81 16.93 0.08
CA LYS A 13 8.18 18.33 0.41
C LYS A 13 9.16 18.93 -0.60
N SER A 14 10.07 18.13 -1.14
CA SER A 14 11.04 18.60 -2.14
C SER A 14 10.42 18.81 -3.53
N ALA A 15 9.32 18.12 -3.84
CA ALA A 15 8.59 18.23 -5.09
C ALA A 15 7.05 18.19 -4.86
N PRO A 16 6.46 19.30 -4.39
CA PRO A 16 5.04 19.36 -4.05
C PRO A 16 4.13 19.05 -5.24
N GLY A 17 3.15 18.17 -5.04
CA GLY A 17 2.16 17.80 -6.06
C GLY A 17 2.68 16.88 -7.16
N THR A 18 3.94 16.43 -7.08
CA THR A 18 4.55 15.55 -8.10
C THR A 18 4.42 14.07 -7.76
N TYR A 19 4.75 13.66 -6.54
CA TYR A 19 4.89 12.24 -6.19
C TYR A 19 3.72 11.71 -5.34
N PHE A 20 3.27 10.51 -5.65
CA PHE A 20 2.50 9.64 -4.75
C PHE A 20 3.36 8.45 -4.32
N HIS A 21 2.84 7.60 -3.43
CA HIS A 21 3.50 6.35 -3.05
C HIS A 21 2.49 5.25 -2.74
N VAL A 22 2.91 4.01 -2.87
CA VAL A 22 2.20 2.83 -2.38
C VAL A 22 3.12 2.04 -1.44
N GLU A 23 2.53 1.42 -0.41
CA GLU A 23 3.28 0.51 0.47
C GLU A 23 3.43 -0.84 -0.23
N VAL A 24 4.66 -1.35 -0.30
CA VAL A 24 5.02 -2.55 -1.08
C VAL A 24 5.76 -3.57 -0.22
N SER A 25 5.69 -4.84 -0.61
CA SER A 25 6.42 -5.93 0.04
C SER A 25 6.62 -7.13 -0.88
N GLY A 26 7.51 -8.04 -0.49
CA GLY A 26 7.76 -9.31 -1.19
C GLY A 26 9.13 -9.37 -1.85
N ALA A 27 9.61 -10.60 -2.12
CA ALA A 27 10.98 -10.86 -2.60
C ALA A 27 11.31 -10.14 -3.92
N ALA A 28 10.31 -9.85 -4.76
CA ALA A 28 10.45 -9.08 -5.99
C ALA A 28 11.05 -7.67 -5.77
N LEU A 29 10.94 -7.10 -4.57
CA LEU A 29 11.61 -5.84 -4.22
C LEU A 29 13.15 -5.96 -4.22
N ILE A 30 13.69 -7.17 -4.14
CA ILE A 30 15.13 -7.46 -4.22
C ILE A 30 15.43 -8.08 -5.58
N ASP A 31 14.76 -9.18 -5.91
CA ASP A 31 15.11 -10.03 -7.06
C ASP A 31 14.73 -9.42 -8.41
N ARG A 32 13.79 -8.46 -8.42
CA ARG A 32 13.20 -7.87 -9.63
C ARG A 32 13.10 -6.33 -9.52
N ILE A 33 14.05 -5.70 -8.82
CA ILE A 33 14.00 -4.27 -8.47
C ILE A 33 13.82 -3.35 -9.68
N ASP A 34 14.43 -3.66 -10.82
CA ASP A 34 14.30 -2.85 -12.04
C ASP A 34 12.87 -2.88 -12.59
N GLU A 35 12.21 -4.05 -12.52
CA GLU A 35 10.80 -4.18 -12.92
C GLU A 35 9.88 -3.41 -11.97
N VAL A 36 10.20 -3.40 -10.67
CA VAL A 36 9.45 -2.64 -9.65
C VAL A 36 9.56 -1.14 -9.92
N HIS A 37 10.77 -0.61 -10.15
CA HIS A 37 10.96 0.80 -10.50
C HIS A 37 10.24 1.19 -11.79
N ALA A 38 10.20 0.30 -12.78
CA ALA A 38 9.59 0.57 -14.08
C ALA A 38 8.06 0.67 -14.06
N VAL A 39 7.37 0.24 -12.99
CA VAL A 39 5.90 0.31 -12.91
C VAL A 39 5.40 1.75 -12.97
N TYR A 40 6.13 2.68 -12.37
CA TYR A 40 5.75 4.09 -12.32
C TYR A 40 6.84 4.97 -12.93
N GLU A 41 6.42 6.01 -13.64
CA GLU A 41 7.34 7.05 -14.12
C GLU A 41 8.08 7.67 -12.92
N GLY A 42 9.40 7.77 -13.03
CA GLY A 42 10.24 8.29 -11.94
C GLY A 42 10.19 7.41 -10.68
N GLY A 43 10.00 6.09 -10.84
CA GLY A 43 9.92 5.12 -9.74
C GLY A 43 11.10 5.21 -8.78
N LEU A 44 10.81 5.46 -7.50
CA LEU A 44 11.81 5.52 -6.43
C LEU A 44 11.39 4.58 -5.30
N LEU A 45 12.12 3.49 -5.10
CA LEU A 45 11.89 2.55 -4.02
C LEU A 45 12.68 2.94 -2.78
N HIS A 46 11.97 3.19 -1.68
CA HIS A 46 12.56 3.12 -0.34
C HIS A 46 12.31 1.73 0.22
N GLN A 47 13.38 0.96 0.45
CA GLN A 47 13.30 -0.43 0.88
C GLN A 47 13.85 -0.62 2.30
N GLU A 48 13.13 -1.40 3.08
CA GLU A 48 13.52 -1.85 4.42
C GLU A 48 13.40 -3.37 4.53
N ILE A 49 14.15 -3.95 5.46
CA ILE A 49 14.03 -5.38 5.77
C ILE A 49 13.23 -5.49 7.07
N GLY A 50 11.98 -5.92 6.93
CA GLY A 50 11.12 -6.27 8.04
C GLY A 50 11.40 -7.67 8.57
N HIS A 51 10.72 -8.04 9.66
CA HIS A 51 10.83 -9.38 10.24
C HIS A 51 10.44 -10.51 9.28
N SER A 52 9.44 -10.28 8.44
CA SER A 52 8.87 -11.26 7.51
C SER A 52 9.45 -11.19 6.08
N GLY A 53 10.35 -10.26 5.81
CA GLY A 53 10.91 -10.05 4.47
C GLY A 53 11.02 -8.56 4.09
N PRO A 54 11.38 -8.27 2.82
CA PRO A 54 11.49 -6.90 2.35
C PRO A 54 10.12 -6.22 2.29
N ILE A 55 10.09 -4.99 2.81
CA ILE A 55 8.96 -4.07 2.75
C ILE A 55 9.48 -2.72 2.27
N GLY A 56 8.59 -1.81 1.90
CA GLY A 56 9.01 -0.47 1.50
C GLY A 56 7.87 0.40 1.03
N MET A 57 8.25 1.54 0.45
CA MET A 57 7.33 2.41 -0.26
C MET A 57 7.90 2.66 -1.65
N LEU A 58 7.09 2.41 -2.67
CA LEU A 58 7.41 2.76 -4.05
C LEU A 58 6.72 4.09 -4.37
N ALA A 59 7.53 5.12 -4.59
CA ALA A 59 7.05 6.40 -5.09
C ALA A 59 7.03 6.43 -6.62
N GLY A 60 6.15 7.23 -7.19
CA GLY A 60 6.08 7.50 -8.63
C GLY A 60 5.48 8.87 -8.91
N VAL A 61 5.70 9.38 -10.12
CA VAL A 61 5.06 10.62 -10.58
C VAL A 61 3.56 10.38 -10.72
N TYR A 62 2.77 11.20 -10.05
CA TYR A 62 1.32 11.11 -10.08
C TYR A 62 0.77 11.68 -11.39
N GLN A 63 0.00 10.86 -12.11
CA GLN A 63 -0.71 11.29 -13.31
C GLN A 63 -2.23 11.26 -13.12
N SER A 64 -2.77 10.15 -12.61
CA SER A 64 -4.20 10.01 -12.32
C SER A 64 -4.49 8.85 -11.36
N PRO A 65 -5.70 8.78 -10.76
CA PRO A 65 -6.10 7.64 -9.94
C PRO A 65 -6.15 6.31 -10.71
N GLU A 66 -6.40 6.34 -12.03
CA GLU A 66 -6.38 5.17 -12.91
C GLU A 66 -4.95 4.64 -13.08
N GLN A 67 -3.98 5.55 -13.25
CA GLN A 67 -2.57 5.18 -13.35
C GLN A 67 -2.06 4.53 -12.06
N VAL A 68 -2.45 5.06 -10.89
CA VAL A 68 -2.15 4.44 -9.60
C VAL A 68 -2.69 3.00 -9.54
N ARG A 69 -3.99 2.82 -9.81
CA ARG A 69 -4.66 1.51 -9.78
C ARG A 69 -4.08 0.50 -10.78
N ALA A 70 -3.78 0.95 -11.99
CA ALA A 70 -3.15 0.11 -13.02
C ALA A 70 -1.76 -0.36 -12.58
N GLY A 71 -0.97 0.51 -11.96
CA GLY A 71 0.33 0.11 -11.42
C GLY A 71 0.24 -0.84 -10.22
N ILE A 72 -0.78 -0.71 -9.36
CA ILE A 72 -1.03 -1.68 -8.29
C ILE A 72 -1.28 -3.07 -8.88
N ALA A 73 -2.08 -3.17 -9.96
CA ALA A 73 -2.31 -4.43 -10.65
C ALA A 73 -1.02 -4.98 -11.29
N ALA A 74 -0.18 -4.11 -11.88
CA ALA A 74 1.11 -4.51 -12.46
C ALA A 74 2.11 -5.01 -11.40
N LEU A 75 2.20 -4.34 -10.24
CA LEU A 75 3.00 -4.78 -9.09
C LEU A 75 2.58 -6.17 -8.62
N ASN A 76 1.26 -6.37 -8.44
CA ASN A 76 0.72 -7.67 -8.05
C ASN A 76 1.08 -8.77 -9.08
N ALA A 77 1.04 -8.46 -10.38
CA ALA A 77 1.38 -9.40 -11.44
C ALA A 77 2.86 -9.84 -11.42
N ILE A 78 3.76 -9.00 -10.91
CA ILE A 78 5.19 -9.34 -10.74
C ILE A 78 5.53 -9.90 -9.35
N GLY A 79 4.51 -10.17 -8.52
CA GLY A 79 4.67 -10.77 -7.20
C GLY A 79 4.99 -9.77 -6.08
N VAL A 80 4.77 -8.47 -6.32
CA VAL A 80 4.84 -7.45 -5.26
C VAL A 80 3.48 -7.31 -4.62
N GLY A 81 3.40 -7.53 -3.31
CA GLY A 81 2.20 -7.24 -2.54
C GLY A 81 2.08 -5.75 -2.24
N VAL A 82 0.88 -5.19 -2.41
CA VAL A 82 0.61 -3.77 -2.20
C VAL A 82 -0.42 -3.56 -1.09
N HIS A 83 -0.15 -2.62 -0.19
CA HIS A 83 -1.15 -2.00 0.68
C HIS A 83 -1.43 -0.60 0.14
N ASP A 84 -2.69 -0.35 -0.26
CA ASP A 84 -3.09 0.89 -0.92
C ASP A 84 -3.39 1.97 0.13
N PRO A 85 -2.56 3.05 0.21
CA PRO A 85 -2.79 4.14 1.15
C PRO A 85 -3.83 5.16 0.63
N HIS A 86 -4.34 4.98 -0.59
CA HIS A 86 -5.26 5.93 -1.24
C HIS A 86 -6.73 5.56 -1.08
N GLN A 87 -7.03 4.71 -0.10
CA GLN A 87 -8.37 4.28 0.25
C GLN A 87 -8.56 4.36 1.78
N TRP A 88 -9.81 4.34 2.25
CA TRP A 88 -10.15 4.59 3.66
C TRP A 88 -10.73 3.40 4.42
N ASN A 89 -11.00 2.29 3.75
CA ASN A 89 -11.53 1.06 4.31
C ASN A 89 -10.43 0.20 4.93
N VAL A 90 -10.77 -0.54 5.99
CA VAL A 90 -9.89 -1.58 6.51
C VAL A 90 -9.70 -2.66 5.45
N ASP A 91 -8.47 -2.85 5.00
CA ASP A 91 -8.10 -3.78 3.95
C ASP A 91 -7.21 -4.94 4.46
N PHE A 92 -6.84 -4.92 5.74
CA PHE A 92 -6.07 -5.97 6.42
C PHE A 92 -6.98 -6.86 7.28
N GLU A 93 -6.87 -8.18 7.09
CA GLU A 93 -7.66 -9.19 7.80
C GLU A 93 -9.18 -8.85 7.88
N LEU A 94 -9.75 -8.28 6.81
CA LEU A 94 -11.10 -7.70 6.81
C LEU A 94 -12.15 -8.60 7.45
N HIS A 95 -12.22 -9.87 7.03
CA HIS A 95 -13.19 -10.83 7.57
C HIS A 95 -13.05 -11.01 9.10
N ARG A 96 -11.83 -11.16 9.60
CA ARG A 96 -11.56 -11.31 11.03
C ARG A 96 -11.91 -10.04 11.81
N THR A 97 -11.63 -8.88 11.22
CA THR A 97 -11.98 -7.58 11.79
C THR A 97 -13.50 -7.43 11.89
N VAL A 98 -14.24 -7.82 10.84
CA VAL A 98 -15.72 -7.83 10.84
C VAL A 98 -16.28 -8.76 11.93
N GLU A 99 -15.78 -9.99 12.03
CA GLU A 99 -16.24 -10.93 13.07
C GLU A 99 -15.98 -10.40 14.49
N THR A 100 -14.82 -9.78 14.71
CA THR A 100 -14.47 -9.19 16.00
C THR A 100 -15.41 -8.03 16.34
N ALA A 101 -15.64 -7.13 15.38
CA ALA A 101 -16.48 -5.95 15.54
C ALA A 101 -17.92 -6.30 15.96
N ARG A 102 -18.48 -7.44 15.53
CA ARG A 102 -19.81 -7.90 15.96
C ARG A 102 -19.95 -8.05 17.47
N SER A 103 -18.87 -8.38 18.17
CA SER A 103 -18.85 -8.55 19.63
C SER A 103 -18.38 -7.31 20.38
N THR A 104 -17.47 -6.53 19.80
CA THR A 104 -16.83 -5.39 20.47
C THR A 104 -17.46 -4.04 20.15
N ASP A 105 -18.17 -3.92 19.02
CA ASP A 105 -18.89 -2.72 18.60
C ASP A 105 -20.30 -3.08 18.05
N PRO A 106 -21.18 -3.69 18.87
CA PRO A 106 -22.49 -4.17 18.43
C PRO A 106 -23.43 -3.03 17.95
N HIS A 107 -23.07 -1.77 18.23
CA HIS A 107 -23.83 -0.59 17.83
C HIS A 107 -23.17 0.21 16.71
N GLY A 108 -21.99 -0.21 16.21
CA GLY A 108 -21.31 0.45 15.09
C GLY A 108 -20.84 1.87 15.38
N LEU A 109 -20.48 2.19 16.62
CA LEU A 109 -20.12 3.54 17.06
C LEU A 109 -18.61 3.80 16.94
N LEU A 110 -17.78 2.77 16.82
CA LEU A 110 -16.34 2.91 16.71
C LEU A 110 -15.94 3.21 15.26
N ASN A 111 -15.75 4.50 14.96
CA ASN A 111 -15.24 4.99 13.68
C ASN A 111 -16.08 4.54 12.46
N PRO A 112 -17.37 4.92 12.42
CA PRO A 112 -18.30 4.46 11.39
C PRO A 112 -17.82 4.80 9.97
N GLY A 113 -18.03 3.87 9.04
CA GLY A 113 -17.64 4.00 7.63
C GLY A 113 -16.21 3.53 7.30
N LYS A 114 -15.39 3.18 8.30
CA LYS A 114 -14.04 2.60 8.08
C LYS A 114 -14.03 1.10 7.84
N LEU A 115 -15.09 0.40 8.25
CA LEU A 115 -15.23 -1.05 8.12
C LEU A 115 -16.45 -1.38 7.28
N ASN A 116 -16.26 -1.52 5.97
CA ASN A 116 -17.26 -2.01 5.04
C ASN A 116 -17.05 -3.53 4.83
N PRO A 117 -17.99 -4.39 5.27
CA PRO A 117 -17.88 -5.84 5.07
C PRO A 117 -17.96 -6.25 3.59
N ASP A 118 -18.57 -5.42 2.74
CA ASP A 118 -18.75 -5.68 1.31
C ASP A 118 -17.59 -5.11 0.46
N TYR A 119 -16.48 -4.72 1.10
CA TYR A 119 -15.32 -4.17 0.38
C TYR A 119 -14.66 -5.23 -0.50
N ALA A 120 -14.70 -4.99 -1.81
CA ALA A 120 -14.12 -5.85 -2.85
C ALA A 120 -12.85 -5.25 -3.49
N GLY A 121 -12.26 -4.23 -2.86
CA GLY A 121 -11.01 -3.61 -3.35
C GLY A 121 -9.76 -4.42 -2.98
N PRO A 122 -8.56 -3.89 -3.28
CA PRO A 122 -7.29 -4.50 -2.91
C PRO A 122 -7.21 -4.74 -1.39
N THR A 123 -6.76 -5.93 -0.97
CA THR A 123 -6.57 -6.26 0.45
C THR A 123 -5.11 -6.45 0.80
N LYS A 124 -4.70 -5.93 1.96
CA LYS A 124 -3.39 -6.17 2.57
C LYS A 124 -3.33 -7.64 2.98
N GLY A 125 -2.65 -8.47 2.21
CA GLY A 125 -2.60 -9.91 2.50
C GLY A 125 -2.51 -10.87 1.31
N ALA A 126 -2.36 -10.39 0.07
CA ALA A 126 -1.89 -11.24 -1.03
C ALA A 126 -0.41 -11.68 -0.87
N ILE A 127 0.21 -11.36 0.26
CA ILE A 127 1.57 -11.73 0.65
C ILE A 127 1.48 -12.99 1.50
N ARG A 128 1.87 -14.12 0.93
CA ARG A 128 2.19 -15.36 1.64
C ARG A 128 3.70 -15.53 1.68
#